data_AF-A0A925LYN1-F1
#
_entry.id   AF-A0A925LYN1-F1
#
_cell.length_a   1.000
_cell.length_b   1.000
_cell.length_c   1.000
_cell.angle_alpha   90.00
_cell.angle_beta   90.00
_cell.angle_gamma   90.00
#
_symmetry.space_group_name_H-M   'P 1'
#
loop_
_entity.id
_entity.type
_entity.pdbx_description
1 polymer ?
#
loop_
_entity_poly.entity_id
_entity_poly.type
_entity_poly.pdbx_seq_one_letter_code
_entity_poly.pdbx_strand_id
1 'polypeptide(L)'
;MTISMYQASVPSFIRSLNNLAAILAKGAAHAEAKKIDPAVLINSRLYPDMFPLGRQVQIASDIARRGAARLAGLEAPKLEDNETTFAELIDRLHKTTVYLETLTPEQIDCSEEKSITLPIGKDTMTFE
;
A
#
# COMPACT_ATOMS: atom_id res chain seq x y z
N MET A 1 14.87 7.33 -24.31
CA MET A 1 13.73 6.55 -23.77
C MET A 1 13.20 7.33 -22.59
N THR A 2 12.07 8.01 -22.75
CA THR A 2 11.38 8.70 -21.66
C THR A 2 10.48 7.67 -20.98
N ILE A 3 10.77 7.35 -19.72
CA ILE A 3 9.90 6.53 -18.88
C ILE A 3 8.67 7.38 -18.56
N SER A 4 7.46 6.88 -18.84
CA SER A 4 6.24 7.61 -18.50
C SER A 4 5.94 7.53 -16.99
N MET A 5 5.22 8.51 -16.45
CA MET A 5 4.83 8.52 -15.03
C MET A 5 4.05 7.26 -14.63
N TYR A 6 3.21 6.73 -15.53
CA TYR A 6 2.55 5.44 -15.32
C TYR A 6 3.56 4.31 -15.18
N GLN A 7 4.51 4.20 -16.12
CA GLN A 7 5.52 3.13 -16.12
C GLN A 7 6.44 3.19 -14.89
N ALA A 8 6.74 4.39 -14.39
CA ALA A 8 7.54 4.57 -13.18
C ALA A 8 6.79 4.19 -11.89
N SER A 9 5.45 4.26 -11.88
CA SER A 9 4.64 4.17 -10.66
C SER A 9 3.82 2.88 -10.55
N VAL A 10 2.69 2.76 -11.25
CA VAL A 10 1.67 1.71 -11.07
C VAL A 10 2.26 0.29 -11.14
N PRO A 11 3.06 -0.09 -12.16
CA PRO A 11 3.65 -1.43 -12.22
C PRO A 11 4.63 -1.69 -11.06
N SER A 12 5.34 -0.67 -10.58
CA SER A 12 6.26 -0.78 -9.45
C SER A 12 5.54 -0.96 -8.13
N PHE A 13 4.39 -0.28 -7.92
CA PHE A 13 3.54 -0.49 -6.76
C PHE A 13 2.96 -1.91 -6.76
N ILE A 14 2.37 -2.36 -7.87
CA ILE A 14 1.82 -3.71 -8.01
C ILE A 14 2.87 -4.77 -7.67
N ARG A 15 4.07 -4.66 -8.25
CA ARG A 15 5.18 -5.59 -7.98
C ARG A 15 5.54 -5.62 -6.49
N SER A 16 5.61 -4.46 -5.85
CA SER A 16 6.01 -4.34 -4.44
C SER A 16 4.93 -4.91 -3.49
N LEU A 17 3.65 -4.66 -3.78
CA LEU A 17 2.53 -5.20 -3.00
C LEU A 17 2.43 -6.72 -3.13
N ASN A 18 2.62 -7.27 -4.33
CA ASN A 18 2.65 -8.71 -4.56
C ASN A 18 3.82 -9.39 -3.82
N ASN A 19 5.00 -8.75 -3.81
CA ASN A 19 6.13 -9.22 -3.03
C ASN A 19 5.83 -9.20 -1.53
N LEU A 20 5.18 -8.15 -1.02
CA LEU A 20 4.78 -8.05 0.38
C LEU A 20 3.76 -9.15 0.74
N ALA A 21 2.77 -9.42 -0.11
CA ALA A 21 1.82 -10.51 0.09
C ALA A 21 2.53 -11.87 0.19
N ALA A 22 3.52 -12.13 -0.67
CA ALA A 22 4.32 -13.34 -0.61
C ALA A 22 5.18 -13.44 0.67
N ILE A 23 5.69 -12.31 1.18
CA ILE A 23 6.42 -12.25 2.46
C ILE A 23 5.46 -12.57 3.63
N LEU A 24 4.25 -12.01 3.63
CA LEU A 24 3.26 -12.29 4.66
C LEU A 24 2.83 -13.76 4.65
N ALA A 25 2.67 -14.37 3.48
CA ALA A 25 2.39 -15.80 3.36
C ALA A 25 3.50 -16.66 3.96
N LYS A 26 4.77 -16.29 3.74
CA LYS A 26 5.92 -16.94 4.40
C LYS A 26 5.91 -16.72 5.92
N GLY A 27 5.51 -15.54 6.38
CA GLY A 27 5.33 -15.24 7.81
C GLY A 27 4.28 -16.13 8.46
N ALA A 28 3.13 -16.33 7.80
CA ALA A 28 2.08 -17.23 8.26
C ALA A 28 2.57 -18.69 8.34
N ALA A 29 3.22 -19.19 7.28
CA ALA A 29 3.79 -20.54 7.26
C ALA A 29 4.88 -20.74 8.33
N HIS A 30 5.69 -19.71 8.59
CA HIS A 30 6.68 -19.74 9.66
C HIS A 30 6.04 -19.83 11.05
N ALA A 31 4.99 -19.03 11.30
CA ALA A 31 4.26 -19.05 12.55
C ALA A 31 3.66 -20.45 12.83
N GLU A 32 3.03 -21.04 11.81
CA GLU A 32 2.48 -22.40 11.88
C GLU A 32 3.57 -23.44 12.18
N ALA A 33 4.65 -23.45 11.39
CA ALA A 33 5.74 -24.42 11.55
C ALA A 33 6.44 -24.32 12.92
N LYS A 34 6.45 -23.14 13.54
CA LYS A 34 7.05 -22.89 14.85
C LYS A 34 6.06 -22.88 16.01
N LYS A 35 4.77 -23.12 15.75
CA LYS A 35 3.69 -23.04 16.75
C LYS A 35 3.65 -21.69 17.47
N ILE A 36 3.97 -20.63 16.74
CA ILE A 36 3.87 -19.24 17.20
C ILE A 36 2.45 -18.78 16.86
N ASP A 37 1.76 -18.16 17.82
CA ASP A 37 0.50 -17.47 17.53
C ASP A 37 0.76 -16.37 16.47
N PRO A 38 0.09 -16.39 15.30
CA PRO A 38 0.25 -15.38 14.26
C PRO A 38 0.11 -13.93 14.76
N ALA A 39 -0.71 -13.70 15.79
CA ALA A 39 -0.89 -12.39 16.39
C ALA A 39 0.42 -11.82 16.96
N VAL A 40 1.36 -12.66 17.39
CA VAL A 40 2.68 -12.22 17.89
C VAL A 40 3.49 -11.55 16.77
N LEU A 41 3.49 -12.13 15.56
CA LEU A 41 4.22 -11.56 14.43
C LEU A 41 3.53 -10.30 13.89
N ILE A 42 2.20 -10.31 13.81
CA ILE A 42 1.41 -9.18 13.32
C ILE A 42 1.53 -7.95 14.22
N ASN A 43 1.61 -8.15 15.54
CA ASN A 43 1.76 -7.08 16.52
C ASN A 43 3.21 -6.73 16.85
N SER A 44 4.18 -7.43 16.25
CA SER A 44 5.61 -7.14 16.43
C SER A 44 5.99 -5.79 15.84
N ARG A 45 6.95 -5.12 16.47
CA ARG A 45 7.49 -3.82 16.06
C ARG A 45 9.01 -3.83 16.19
N LEU A 46 9.68 -3.01 15.36
CA LEU A 46 11.15 -2.91 15.37
C LEU A 46 11.70 -2.06 16.53
N TYR A 47 10.92 -1.08 16.97
CA TYR A 47 11.25 -0.22 18.11
C TYR A 47 9.96 0.18 18.85
N PRO A 48 10.00 0.50 20.17
CA PRO A 48 8.79 0.73 20.96
C PRO A 48 7.83 1.80 20.43
N ASP A 49 8.34 2.87 19.82
CA ASP A 49 7.53 3.98 19.26
C ASP A 49 7.08 3.75 17.81
N MET A 50 7.50 2.65 17.17
CA MET A 50 7.12 2.32 15.80
C MET A 50 5.79 1.59 15.75
N PHE A 51 5.08 1.77 14.64
CA PHE A 51 3.89 0.99 14.34
C PHE A 51 4.22 -0.50 14.13
N PRO A 52 3.33 -1.41 14.57
CA PRO A 52 3.49 -2.84 14.38
C PRO A 52 3.32 -3.26 12.92
N LEU A 53 3.76 -4.48 12.58
CA LEU A 53 3.71 -5.04 11.23
C LEU A 53 2.34 -4.87 10.55
N GLY A 54 1.24 -5.21 11.24
CA GLY A 54 -0.12 -5.06 10.68
C GLY A 54 -0.40 -3.63 10.21
N ARG A 55 -0.03 -2.64 11.02
CA ARG A 55 -0.19 -1.23 10.67
C ARG A 55 0.74 -0.79 9.54
N GLN A 56 1.95 -1.32 9.48
CA GLN A 56 2.88 -1.06 8.35
C GLN A 56 2.31 -1.55 7.02
N VAL A 57 1.68 -2.73 7.01
CA VAL A 57 1.02 -3.28 5.80
C VAL A 57 -0.15 -2.41 5.36
N GLN A 58 -0.99 -1.96 6.31
CA GLN A 58 -2.10 -1.04 6.02
C GLN A 58 -1.59 0.26 5.39
N ILE A 59 -0.53 0.85 5.96
CA ILE A 59 0.10 2.07 5.45
C ILE A 59 0.67 1.85 4.04
N ALA A 60 1.37 0.74 3.79
CA ALA A 60 1.92 0.42 2.47
C ALA A 60 0.82 0.32 1.39
N SER A 61 -0.27 -0.38 1.70
CA SER A 61 -1.48 -0.45 0.86
C SER A 61 -2.07 0.95 0.61
N ASP A 62 -2.23 1.75 1.66
CA ASP A 62 -2.81 3.09 1.56
C ASP A 62 -1.97 4.08 0.76
N ILE A 63 -0.64 4.04 0.90
CA ILE A 63 0.27 4.88 0.13
C ILE A 63 0.14 4.56 -1.36
N ALA A 64 0.17 3.28 -1.73
CA ALA A 64 0.02 2.88 -3.12
C ALA A 64 -1.35 3.27 -3.69
N ARG A 65 -2.43 2.93 -2.97
CA ARG A 65 -3.82 3.21 -3.37
C ARG A 65 -4.08 4.71 -3.52
N ARG A 66 -3.82 5.50 -2.47
CA ARG A 66 -4.12 6.94 -2.45
C ARG A 66 -3.14 7.71 -3.33
N GLY A 67 -1.89 7.28 -3.43
CA GLY A 67 -0.90 7.89 -4.31
C GLY A 67 -1.32 7.78 -5.78
N ALA A 68 -1.63 6.56 -6.23
CA ALA A 68 -2.05 6.33 -7.61
C ALA A 68 -3.40 7.01 -7.94
N ALA A 69 -4.36 6.98 -7.02
CA ALA A 69 -5.63 7.70 -7.18
C ALA A 69 -5.42 9.21 -7.39
N ARG A 70 -4.54 9.84 -6.61
CA ARG A 70 -4.25 11.28 -6.73
C ARG A 70 -3.61 11.62 -8.07
N LEU A 71 -2.66 10.82 -8.54
CA LEU A 71 -2.05 11.01 -9.87
C LEU A 71 -3.11 10.93 -10.98
N ALA A 72 -4.04 9.98 -10.85
CA ALA A 72 -5.18 9.82 -11.75
C ALA A 72 -6.27 10.90 -11.59
N GLY A 73 -6.19 11.76 -10.56
CA GLY A 73 -7.23 12.75 -10.25
C GLY A 73 -8.54 12.12 -9.73
N LEU A 74 -8.47 10.92 -9.15
CA LEU A 74 -9.59 10.15 -8.63
C LEU A 74 -9.60 10.13 -7.10
N GLU A 75 -10.77 9.88 -6.53
CA GLU A 75 -10.89 9.57 -5.10
C GLU A 75 -10.61 8.08 -4.86
N ALA A 76 -9.75 7.80 -3.88
CA ALA A 76 -9.32 6.45 -3.58
C ALA A 76 -10.38 5.68 -2.78
N PRO A 77 -10.75 4.43 -3.15
CA PRO A 77 -11.79 3.67 -2.45
C PRO A 77 -11.40 3.41 -1.00
N LYS A 78 -12.28 3.73 -0.05
CA LYS A 78 -11.98 3.60 1.39
C LYS A 78 -11.79 2.12 1.78
N LEU A 79 -10.70 1.84 2.48
CA LEU A 79 -10.44 0.55 3.13
C LEU A 79 -10.40 0.81 4.64
N GLU A 80 -11.19 0.06 5.40
CA GLU A 80 -11.19 0.14 6.86
C GLU A 80 -9.98 -0.63 7.41
N ASP A 81 -9.37 -0.12 8.49
CA ASP A 81 -8.14 -0.67 9.07
C ASP A 81 -8.46 -1.71 10.17
N ASN A 82 -9.30 -2.69 9.84
CA ASN A 82 -9.82 -3.69 10.78
C ASN A 82 -9.13 -5.07 10.70
N GLU A 83 -8.09 -5.20 9.89
CA GLU A 83 -7.40 -6.48 9.68
C GLU A 83 -6.58 -6.89 10.91
N THR A 84 -6.75 -8.16 11.32
CA THR A 84 -6.07 -8.74 12.49
C THR A 84 -5.31 -10.02 12.16
N THR A 85 -5.53 -10.59 10.96
CA THR A 85 -4.92 -11.84 10.52
C THR A 85 -4.06 -11.66 9.27
N PHE A 86 -3.13 -12.60 9.03
CA PHE A 86 -2.34 -12.60 7.79
C PHE A 86 -3.23 -12.69 6.53
N ALA A 87 -4.31 -13.46 6.59
CA ALA A 87 -5.22 -13.62 5.47
C ALA A 87 -5.91 -12.29 5.11
N GLU A 88 -6.42 -11.55 6.09
CA GLU A 88 -7.03 -10.24 5.89
C GLU A 88 -6.02 -9.21 5.36
N LEU A 89 -4.80 -9.20 5.90
CA LEU A 89 -3.72 -8.31 5.43
C LEU A 89 -3.32 -8.62 3.98
N ILE A 90 -3.24 -9.89 3.59
CA ILE A 90 -2.96 -10.31 2.21
C ILE A 90 -4.13 -9.91 1.28
N ASP A 91 -5.37 -10.13 1.73
CA ASP A 91 -6.56 -9.73 0.97
C ASP A 91 -6.62 -8.22 0.74
N ARG A 92 -6.23 -7.39 1.72
CA ARG A 92 -6.09 -5.94 1.55
C ARG A 92 -5.10 -5.58 0.45
N LEU A 93 -3.94 -6.25 0.42
CA LEU A 93 -2.93 -6.04 -0.62
C LEU A 93 -3.47 -6.42 -2.00
N HIS A 94 -4.17 -7.54 -2.13
CA HIS A 94 -4.79 -7.95 -3.39
C HIS A 94 -5.87 -6.96 -3.85
N LYS A 95 -6.76 -6.52 -2.95
CA LYS A 95 -7.76 -5.47 -3.25
C LYS A 95 -7.10 -4.19 -3.76
N THR A 96 -5.95 -3.84 -3.18
CA THR A 96 -5.19 -2.67 -3.62
C THR A 96 -4.59 -2.90 -5.01
N THR A 97 -3.97 -4.05 -5.25
CA THR A 97 -3.43 -4.41 -6.58
C THR A 97 -4.51 -4.39 -7.65
N VAL A 98 -5.68 -4.99 -7.39
CA VAL A 98 -6.81 -4.99 -8.34
C VAL A 98 -7.27 -3.56 -8.65
N TYR A 99 -7.33 -2.69 -7.64
CA TYR A 99 -7.64 -1.27 -7.89
C TYR A 99 -6.58 -0.60 -8.76
N LEU A 100 -5.29 -0.81 -8.48
CA LEU A 100 -4.20 -0.24 -9.26
C LEU A 100 -4.21 -0.69 -10.73
N GLU A 101 -4.61 -1.93 -10.98
CA GLU A 101 -4.77 -2.48 -12.34
C GLU A 101 -5.92 -1.82 -13.13
N THR A 102 -6.85 -1.13 -12.47
CA THR A 102 -7.92 -0.39 -13.15
C THR A 102 -7.47 0.96 -13.70
N LEU A 103 -6.30 1.47 -13.29
CA LEU A 103 -5.78 2.76 -13.72
C LEU A 103 -5.12 2.64 -15.10
N THR A 104 -5.36 3.60 -15.98
CA THR A 104 -4.79 3.60 -17.32
C THR A 104 -3.65 4.62 -17.46
N PRO A 105 -2.70 4.41 -18.39
CA PRO A 105 -1.62 5.37 -18.64
C PRO A 105 -2.11 6.79 -18.93
N GLU A 106 -3.22 6.94 -19.65
CA GLU A 106 -3.79 8.24 -20.02
C GLU A 106 -4.23 9.06 -18.79
N GLN A 107 -4.55 8.40 -17.67
CA GLN A 107 -4.92 9.07 -16.43
C GLN A 107 -3.71 9.61 -15.66
N ILE A 108 -2.53 8.99 -15.84
CA ILE A 108 -1.34 9.23 -15.02
C ILE A 108 -0.24 9.96 -15.78
N ASP A 109 -0.08 9.74 -17.08
CA ASP A 109 1.06 10.28 -17.84
C ASP A 109 1.01 11.82 -17.99
N CYS A 110 -0.16 12.46 -17.83
CA CYS A 110 -0.29 13.92 -17.77
C CYS A 110 -0.28 14.49 -16.32
N SER A 111 0.26 13.75 -15.35
CA SER A 111 0.32 14.20 -13.94
C SER A 111 1.60 14.94 -13.56
N GLU A 112 2.56 15.07 -14.48
CA GLU A 112 3.88 15.67 -14.23
C GLU A 112 3.80 17.13 -13.77
N GLU A 113 2.78 17.87 -14.21
CA GLU A 113 2.54 19.28 -13.86
C GLU A 113 1.37 19.47 -12.88
N LYS A 114 0.79 18.38 -12.34
CA LYS A 114 -0.38 18.48 -11.46
C LYS A 114 0.05 18.81 -10.04
N SER A 115 -0.42 19.95 -9.54
CA SER A 115 -0.28 20.29 -8.13
C SER A 115 -1.08 19.32 -7.24
N ILE A 116 -0.42 18.63 -6.32
CA ILE A 116 -1.07 17.72 -5.37
C ILE A 116 -1.10 18.38 -3.99
N THR A 117 -2.30 18.66 -3.47
CA THR A 117 -2.46 19.15 -2.09
C THR A 117 -2.77 17.99 -1.15
N LEU A 118 -1.96 17.84 -0.10
CA LEU A 118 -2.06 16.77 0.89
C LEU A 118 -2.24 17.35 2.30
N PRO A 119 -3.29 16.96 3.05
CA PRO A 119 -3.35 17.26 4.46
C PRO A 119 -2.32 16.41 5.23
N ILE A 120 -1.42 17.05 5.95
CA ILE A 120 -0.43 16.45 6.86
C ILE A 120 -0.74 16.92 8.28
N GLY A 121 -1.50 16.09 9.01
CA GLY A 121 -1.94 16.46 10.36
C GLY A 121 -2.89 17.65 10.34
N LYS A 122 -2.48 18.78 10.93
CA LYS A 122 -3.26 20.04 10.91
C LYS A 122 -2.91 20.94 9.73
N ASP A 123 -1.82 20.64 9.03
CA ASP A 123 -1.28 21.49 7.97
C ASP A 123 -1.59 20.89 6.60
N THR A 124 -1.57 21.72 5.55
CA THR A 124 -1.69 21.28 4.16
C THR A 124 -0.37 21.50 3.45
N MET A 125 0.13 20.46 2.78
CA MET A 125 1.33 20.54 1.96
C MET A 125 0.96 20.42 0.50
N THR A 126 1.30 21.43 -0.28
CA THR A 126 1.13 21.44 -1.73
C THR A 126 2.45 21.05 -2.39
N PHE A 127 2.39 20.08 -3.29
CA PHE A 127 3.48 19.71 -4.17
C PHE A 127 3.16 20.33 -5.52
N GLU A 128 4.04 21.20 -6.01
CA GLU A 128 3.99 21.84 -7.34
C GLU A 128 4.97 21.18 -8.30
#